data_AF-W4CUK7-F1
#
_entry.id   AF-W4CUK7-F1
#
_cell.length_a   1.000
_cell.length_b   1.000
_cell.length_c   1.000
_cell.angle_alpha   90.00
_cell.angle_beta   90.00
_cell.angle_gamma   90.00
#
_symmetry.space_group_name_H-M   'P 1'
#
loop_
_entity.id
_entity.type
_entity.pdbx_description
1 polymer ?
#
loop_
_entity_poly.entity_id
_entity_poly.type
_entity_poly.pdbx_seq_one_letter_code
_entity_poly.pdbx_strand_id
1 'polypeptide(L)'
;MYAHHRQTLEKLAEKLEQDPACLAAITSGSVAKGTASETSDVDVHLVFTDEAYAEYEQNGRLSYVDREVSTYEGGYADIKVINRRFLELAARRGNEPTRYAFTGAEVLFSRIPELDELVARIPVYPEENRERNLREFCAQIYLYGLYFAKEAGQKNDAYLLAHTAGQLVFFSGRMILAYNRLLFPSHKGLLDAVDAAEAQPKNFRTLATELLQSPSAHKSVRFAAKMLTFYNHGLSFEQALGIYVLNNERAWMEQPPSLQDR
;
A
#
# COMPACT_ATOMS: atom_id res chain seq x y z
N MET A 1 -19.98 -3.45 -8.84
CA MET A 1 -20.56 -4.27 -7.76
C MET A 1 -21.68 -5.12 -8.32
N TYR A 2 -21.70 -6.42 -8.01
CA TYR A 2 -22.75 -7.36 -8.43
C TYR A 2 -23.82 -7.51 -7.34
N ALA A 3 -24.99 -8.05 -7.70
CA ALA A 3 -26.13 -8.18 -6.78
C ALA A 3 -25.79 -9.03 -5.54
N HIS A 4 -25.08 -10.14 -5.70
CA HIS A 4 -24.69 -11.02 -4.59
C HIS A 4 -23.70 -10.35 -3.63
N HIS A 5 -22.78 -9.51 -4.13
CA HIS A 5 -21.91 -8.72 -3.24
C HIS A 5 -22.74 -7.78 -2.36
N ARG A 6 -23.71 -7.09 -2.94
CA ARG A 6 -24.61 -6.20 -2.19
C ARG A 6 -25.39 -6.97 -1.12
N GLN A 7 -25.99 -8.10 -1.48
CA GLN A 7 -26.75 -8.94 -0.54
C GLN A 7 -25.86 -9.46 0.61
N THR A 8 -24.61 -9.80 0.33
CA THR A 8 -23.64 -10.20 1.37
C THR A 8 -23.27 -9.02 2.29
N LEU A 9 -23.09 -7.81 1.76
CA LEU A 9 -22.86 -6.61 2.57
C LEU A 9 -24.07 -6.25 3.44
N GLU A 10 -25.28 -6.34 2.90
CA GLU A 10 -26.54 -6.12 3.63
C GLU A 10 -26.68 -7.12 4.78
N LYS A 11 -26.50 -8.43 4.52
CA LYS A 11 -26.54 -9.47 5.55
C LYS A 11 -25.47 -9.30 6.62
N LEU A 12 -24.27 -8.84 6.24
CA LEU A 12 -23.21 -8.51 7.20
C LEU A 12 -23.61 -7.31 8.09
N ALA A 13 -24.16 -6.25 7.50
CA ALA A 13 -24.64 -5.09 8.24
C ALA A 13 -25.75 -5.48 9.23
N GLU A 14 -26.77 -6.23 8.79
CA GLU A 14 -27.85 -6.71 9.66
C GLU A 14 -27.35 -7.55 10.84
N LYS A 15 -26.36 -8.43 10.61
CA LYS A 15 -25.73 -9.24 11.67
C LYS A 15 -25.02 -8.35 12.70
N LEU A 16 -24.29 -7.33 12.23
CA LEU A 16 -23.43 -6.50 13.08
C LEU A 16 -24.17 -5.34 13.76
N GLU A 17 -25.27 -4.88 13.20
CA GLU A 17 -26.13 -3.88 13.85
C GLU A 17 -26.70 -4.39 15.17
N GLN A 18 -26.77 -5.71 15.39
CA GLN A 18 -27.21 -6.30 16.66
C GLN A 18 -26.15 -6.23 17.76
N ASP A 19 -24.88 -6.02 17.39
CA ASP A 19 -23.78 -5.87 18.35
C ASP A 19 -23.59 -4.39 18.71
N PRO A 20 -23.89 -3.97 19.96
CA PRO A 20 -23.71 -2.58 20.37
C PRO A 20 -22.24 -2.14 20.41
N ALA A 21 -21.28 -3.07 20.47
CA ALA A 21 -19.86 -2.77 20.42
C ALA A 21 -19.39 -2.44 18.99
N CYS A 22 -20.10 -2.90 17.96
CA CYS A 22 -19.84 -2.55 16.57
C CYS A 22 -20.47 -1.19 16.28
N LEU A 23 -19.65 -0.16 16.06
CA LEU A 23 -20.11 1.21 15.86
C LEU A 23 -20.41 1.53 14.40
N ALA A 24 -19.71 0.90 13.44
CA ALA A 24 -19.93 1.12 12.02
C ALA A 24 -19.33 0.01 11.15
N ALA A 25 -19.80 -0.09 9.91
CA ALA A 25 -19.20 -0.91 8.87
C ALA A 25 -18.94 -0.06 7.62
N ILE A 26 -17.73 -0.17 7.06
CA ILE A 26 -17.25 0.64 5.93
C ILE A 26 -16.74 -0.30 4.83
N THR A 27 -17.24 -0.17 3.60
CA THR A 27 -16.77 -0.99 2.48
C THR A 27 -15.32 -0.69 2.11
N SER A 28 -14.66 -1.66 1.51
CA SER A 28 -13.26 -1.58 1.08
C SER A 28 -13.07 -2.43 -0.18
N GLY A 29 -11.80 -2.62 -0.55
CA GLY A 29 -11.46 -3.64 -1.53
C GLY A 29 -11.89 -3.33 -2.95
N SER A 30 -12.02 -4.38 -3.74
CA SER A 30 -12.36 -4.29 -5.18
C SER A 30 -13.81 -3.84 -5.40
N VAL A 31 -14.72 -4.19 -4.49
CA VAL A 31 -16.14 -3.83 -4.56
C VAL A 31 -16.32 -2.33 -4.42
N ALA A 32 -15.72 -1.74 -3.37
CA ALA A 32 -15.72 -0.28 -3.15
C ALA A 32 -15.05 0.48 -4.31
N LYS A 33 -13.96 -0.07 -4.87
CA LYS A 33 -13.20 0.55 -5.96
C LYS A 33 -13.85 0.42 -7.34
N GLY A 34 -14.96 -0.34 -7.45
CA GLY A 34 -15.62 -0.60 -8.73
C GLY A 34 -14.84 -1.53 -9.66
N THR A 35 -13.85 -2.27 -9.16
CA THR A 35 -12.99 -3.18 -9.94
C THR A 35 -13.24 -4.67 -9.63
N ALA A 36 -14.30 -4.98 -8.87
CA ALA A 36 -14.66 -6.35 -8.52
C ALA A 36 -15.10 -7.16 -9.75
N SER A 37 -14.67 -8.43 -9.81
CA SER A 37 -15.23 -9.47 -10.67
C SER A 37 -16.40 -10.18 -9.97
N GLU A 38 -17.16 -11.01 -10.69
CA GLU A 38 -18.24 -11.85 -10.12
C GLU A 38 -17.79 -12.82 -9.02
N THR A 39 -16.49 -13.10 -8.94
CA THR A 39 -15.90 -14.03 -7.98
C THR A 39 -15.14 -13.32 -6.86
N SER A 40 -15.19 -11.99 -6.82
CA SER A 40 -14.52 -11.23 -5.77
C SER A 40 -15.20 -11.48 -4.42
N ASP A 41 -14.43 -11.38 -3.36
CA ASP A 41 -14.92 -11.25 -1.99
C ASP A 41 -15.42 -9.82 -1.73
N VAL A 42 -16.06 -9.62 -0.57
CA VAL A 42 -16.37 -8.28 -0.07
C VAL A 42 -15.42 -7.92 1.06
N ASP A 43 -14.71 -6.81 0.94
CA ASP A 43 -13.83 -6.31 2.00
C ASP A 43 -14.55 -5.25 2.84
N VAL A 44 -14.43 -5.33 4.17
CA VAL A 44 -15.08 -4.38 5.09
C VAL A 44 -14.16 -4.03 6.27
N HIS A 45 -14.12 -2.74 6.62
CA HIS A 45 -13.59 -2.30 7.90
C HIS A 45 -14.74 -2.19 8.92
N LEU A 46 -14.62 -2.90 10.03
CA LEU A 46 -15.55 -2.80 11.15
C LEU A 46 -14.97 -1.91 12.22
N VAL A 47 -15.72 -0.86 12.57
CA VAL A 47 -15.33 0.09 13.60
C VAL A 47 -15.96 -0.36 14.91
N PHE A 48 -15.15 -0.76 15.88
CA PHE A 48 -15.60 -1.14 17.21
C PHE A 48 -15.33 -0.03 18.24
N THR A 49 -16.00 -0.13 19.41
CA THR A 49 -15.62 0.60 20.63
C THR A 49 -14.15 0.34 20.99
N ASP A 50 -13.52 1.27 21.69
CA ASP A 50 -12.10 1.13 22.07
C ASP A 50 -11.85 -0.11 22.94
N GLU A 51 -12.79 -0.47 23.82
CA GLU A 51 -12.72 -1.66 24.68
C GLU A 51 -12.72 -2.94 23.84
N ALA A 52 -13.71 -3.12 22.96
CA ALA A 52 -13.78 -4.28 22.08
C ALA A 52 -12.59 -4.35 21.10
N TYR A 53 -12.16 -3.22 20.54
CA TYR A 53 -10.96 -3.17 19.69
C TYR A 53 -9.72 -3.64 20.46
N ALA A 54 -9.53 -3.20 21.71
CA ALA A 54 -8.41 -3.63 22.54
C ALA A 54 -8.43 -5.16 22.79
N GLU A 55 -9.61 -5.76 22.96
CA GLU A 55 -9.72 -7.22 23.06
C GLU A 55 -9.34 -7.92 21.74
N TYR A 56 -9.79 -7.41 20.58
CA TYR A 56 -9.38 -7.96 19.28
C TYR A 56 -7.86 -7.86 19.10
N GLU A 57 -7.25 -6.73 19.47
CA GLU A 57 -5.81 -6.49 19.38
C GLU A 57 -5.03 -7.45 20.28
N GLN A 58 -5.39 -7.56 21.57
CA GLN A 58 -4.72 -8.44 22.53
C GLN A 58 -4.77 -9.91 22.12
N ASN A 59 -5.82 -10.31 21.41
CA ASN A 59 -6.00 -11.68 20.92
C ASN A 59 -5.45 -11.90 19.49
N GLY A 60 -4.83 -10.89 18.86
CA GLY A 60 -4.29 -11.01 17.51
C GLY A 60 -5.36 -11.21 16.42
N ARG A 61 -6.59 -10.74 16.64
CA ARG A 61 -7.77 -10.97 15.78
C ARG A 61 -8.17 -9.72 14.97
N LEU A 62 -7.23 -8.84 14.66
CA LEU A 62 -7.50 -7.59 13.90
C LEU A 62 -7.92 -7.82 12.45
N SER A 63 -7.84 -9.06 11.94
CA SER A 63 -8.37 -9.46 10.64
C SER A 63 -8.95 -10.86 10.73
N TYR A 64 -10.11 -11.09 10.11
CA TYR A 64 -10.74 -12.40 9.99
C TYR A 64 -11.66 -12.45 8.78
N VAL A 65 -12.19 -13.63 8.48
CA VAL A 65 -13.14 -13.83 7.38
C VAL A 65 -14.47 -14.36 7.91
N ASP A 66 -15.58 -13.85 7.40
CA ASP A 66 -16.93 -14.36 7.68
C ASP A 66 -17.52 -14.98 6.40
N ARG A 67 -17.71 -16.31 6.43
CA ARG A 67 -18.31 -17.07 5.33
C ARG A 67 -19.83 -17.21 5.48
N GLU A 68 -20.36 -17.03 6.68
CA GLU A 68 -21.79 -17.26 6.98
C GLU A 68 -22.68 -16.19 6.36
N VAL A 69 -22.13 -14.98 6.17
CA VAL A 69 -22.81 -13.85 5.51
C VAL A 69 -22.80 -13.96 3.98
N SER A 70 -22.00 -14.85 3.40
CA SER A 70 -21.95 -15.01 1.95
C SER A 70 -23.29 -15.48 1.38
N THR A 71 -23.60 -15.01 0.19
CA THR A 71 -24.83 -15.34 -0.56
C THR A 71 -24.54 -16.07 -1.88
N TYR A 72 -23.28 -16.42 -2.13
CA TYR A 72 -22.81 -17.05 -3.36
C TYR A 72 -21.66 -18.00 -3.06
N GLU A 73 -21.50 -19.02 -3.91
CA GLU A 73 -20.48 -20.06 -3.74
C GLU A 73 -19.07 -19.46 -3.79
N GLY A 74 -18.23 -19.87 -2.82
CA GLY A 74 -16.85 -19.39 -2.70
C GLY A 74 -16.69 -17.97 -2.13
N GLY A 75 -17.77 -17.20 -2.00
CA GLY A 75 -17.75 -15.85 -1.44
C GLY A 75 -17.53 -15.81 0.07
N TYR A 76 -17.00 -14.69 0.56
CA TYR A 76 -16.84 -14.37 1.99
C TYR A 76 -16.69 -12.86 2.19
N ALA A 77 -16.84 -12.42 3.44
CA ALA A 77 -16.43 -11.07 3.86
C ALA A 77 -15.01 -11.12 4.46
N ASP A 78 -14.05 -10.38 3.89
CA ASP A 78 -12.74 -10.10 4.50
C ASP A 78 -12.90 -8.89 5.42
N ILE A 79 -12.67 -9.10 6.71
CA ILE A 79 -12.93 -8.12 7.75
C ILE A 79 -11.62 -7.64 8.36
N LYS A 80 -11.53 -6.31 8.50
CA LYS A 80 -10.52 -5.63 9.30
C LYS A 80 -11.17 -4.92 10.47
N VAL A 81 -10.72 -5.22 11.68
CA VAL A 81 -11.19 -4.57 12.91
C VAL A 81 -10.38 -3.32 13.14
N ILE A 82 -11.06 -2.19 13.29
CA ILE A 82 -10.48 -0.89 13.60
C ILE A 82 -11.30 -0.19 14.69
N ASN A 83 -10.81 0.93 15.20
CA ASN A 83 -11.57 1.85 16.04
C ASN A 83 -11.63 3.24 15.41
N ARG A 84 -12.36 4.16 16.03
CA ARG A 84 -12.47 5.55 15.55
C ARG A 84 -11.10 6.23 15.45
N ARG A 85 -10.21 6.00 16.42
CA ARG A 85 -8.86 6.58 16.44
C ARG A 85 -8.05 6.17 15.20
N PHE A 86 -8.19 4.94 14.71
CA PHE A 86 -7.56 4.51 13.46
C PHE A 86 -7.98 5.39 12.28
N LEU A 87 -9.28 5.67 12.12
CA LEU A 87 -9.80 6.51 11.03
C LEU A 87 -9.28 7.94 11.11
N GLU A 88 -9.28 8.54 12.31
CA GLU A 88 -8.74 9.88 12.55
C GLU A 88 -7.25 9.96 12.21
N LEU A 89 -6.48 8.94 12.59
CA LEU A 89 -5.06 8.85 12.24
C LEU A 89 -4.85 8.59 10.75
N ALA A 90 -5.68 7.78 10.11
CA ALA A 90 -5.61 7.49 8.68
C ALA A 90 -5.86 8.75 7.85
N ALA A 91 -6.88 9.54 8.20
CA ALA A 91 -7.19 10.81 7.54
C ALA A 91 -6.03 11.82 7.71
N ARG A 92 -5.44 11.89 8.90
CA ARG A 92 -4.37 12.85 9.22
C ARG A 92 -3.01 12.46 8.67
N ARG A 93 -2.60 11.21 8.83
CA ARG A 93 -1.22 10.74 8.59
C ARG A 93 -1.13 9.28 8.15
N GLY A 94 -2.21 8.71 7.62
CA GLY A 94 -2.21 7.35 7.10
C GLY A 94 -1.16 7.18 6.01
N ASN A 95 -0.49 6.03 6.01
CA ASN A 95 0.39 5.67 4.90
C ASN A 95 -0.45 5.43 3.63
N GLU A 96 0.20 5.50 2.46
CA GLU A 96 -0.52 5.41 1.19
C GLU A 96 -1.35 4.11 1.02
N PRO A 97 -0.89 2.91 1.41
CA PRO A 97 -1.72 1.69 1.36
C PRO A 97 -2.99 1.79 2.21
N THR A 98 -2.87 2.36 3.41
CA THR A 98 -4.03 2.60 4.29
C THR A 98 -5.00 3.56 3.60
N ARG A 99 -4.49 4.67 3.04
CA ARG A 99 -5.34 5.64 2.33
C ARG A 99 -6.03 5.00 1.13
N TYR A 100 -5.30 4.21 0.34
CA TYR A 100 -5.82 3.50 -0.83
C TYR A 100 -6.90 2.49 -0.48
N ALA A 101 -6.84 1.86 0.70
CA ALA A 101 -7.85 0.92 1.14
C ALA A 101 -9.26 1.55 1.16
N PHE A 102 -9.36 2.83 1.50
CA PHE A 102 -10.61 3.61 1.57
C PHE A 102 -11.03 4.25 0.25
N THR A 103 -10.32 4.03 -0.86
CA THR A 103 -10.76 4.53 -2.18
C THR A 103 -12.10 3.93 -2.55
N GLY A 104 -13.09 4.79 -2.79
CA GLY A 104 -14.48 4.38 -3.10
C GLY A 104 -15.23 3.78 -1.92
N ALA A 105 -14.72 3.90 -0.70
CA ALA A 105 -15.37 3.38 0.49
C ALA A 105 -16.70 4.11 0.77
N GLU A 106 -17.69 3.32 1.20
CA GLU A 106 -19.02 3.76 1.60
C GLU A 106 -19.32 3.24 3.00
N VAL A 107 -20.00 4.05 3.81
CA VAL A 107 -20.48 3.64 5.14
C VAL A 107 -21.78 2.86 4.96
N LEU A 108 -21.78 1.58 5.37
CA LEU A 108 -22.96 0.72 5.30
C LEU A 108 -23.96 1.06 6.41
N PHE A 109 -23.44 1.27 7.61
CA PHE A 109 -24.17 1.81 8.76
C PHE A 109 -23.20 2.50 9.71
N SER A 110 -23.71 3.41 10.53
CA SER A 110 -22.90 4.11 11.54
C SER A 110 -23.72 4.57 12.74
N ARG A 111 -23.14 4.42 13.92
CA ARG A 111 -23.54 5.05 15.20
C ARG A 111 -22.66 6.26 15.53
N ILE A 112 -21.65 6.53 14.71
CA ILE A 112 -20.67 7.60 14.88
C ILE A 112 -21.15 8.82 14.06
N PRO A 113 -21.38 9.98 14.70
CA PRO A 113 -21.69 11.21 13.97
C PRO A 113 -20.59 11.57 12.98
N GLU A 114 -20.99 12.06 11.79
CA GLU A 114 -20.08 12.61 10.76
C GLU A 114 -19.04 11.60 10.23
N LEU A 115 -19.30 10.29 10.35
CA LEU A 115 -18.36 9.25 9.91
C LEU A 115 -18.09 9.30 8.41
N ASP A 116 -19.11 9.57 7.59
CA ASP A 116 -18.97 9.70 6.13
C ASP A 116 -17.94 10.77 5.74
N GLU A 117 -17.97 11.93 6.42
CA GLU A 117 -17.03 13.02 6.17
C GLU A 117 -15.60 12.64 6.55
N LEU A 118 -15.43 11.90 7.66
CA LEU A 118 -14.12 11.40 8.08
C LEU A 118 -13.58 10.38 7.07
N VAL A 119 -14.40 9.42 6.62
CA VAL A 119 -14.02 8.39 5.64
C VAL A 119 -13.63 9.01 4.31
N ALA A 120 -14.40 9.99 3.82
CA ALA A 120 -14.14 10.68 2.55
C ALA A 120 -12.79 11.42 2.51
N ARG A 121 -12.23 11.78 3.67
CA ARG A 121 -10.92 12.46 3.77
C ARG A 121 -9.71 11.51 3.74
N ILE A 122 -9.92 10.20 3.93
CA ILE A 122 -8.83 9.23 4.01
C ILE A 122 -8.13 9.01 2.66
N PRO A 123 -8.83 8.73 1.54
CA PRO A 123 -8.20 8.35 0.27
C PRO A 123 -7.63 9.53 -0.54
N VAL A 124 -7.27 10.63 0.14
CA VAL A 124 -6.64 11.81 -0.49
C VAL A 124 -5.12 11.60 -0.56
N TYR A 125 -4.52 11.91 -1.71
CA TYR A 125 -3.06 11.84 -1.89
C TYR A 125 -2.34 12.88 -0.99
N PRO A 126 -1.32 12.47 -0.20
CA PRO A 126 -0.66 13.36 0.75
C PRO A 126 0.38 14.26 0.06
N GLU A 127 -0.07 15.36 -0.53
CA GLU A 127 0.77 16.33 -1.26
C GLU A 127 1.93 16.86 -0.41
N GLU A 128 1.75 17.02 0.89
CA GLU A 128 2.78 17.52 1.81
C GLU A 128 4.06 16.65 1.83
N ASN A 129 3.93 15.36 1.49
CA ASN A 129 5.04 14.42 1.47
C ASN A 129 5.63 14.23 0.06
N ARG A 130 4.97 14.73 -1.00
CA ARG A 130 5.27 14.36 -2.39
C ARG A 130 6.71 14.64 -2.79
N GLU A 131 7.18 15.88 -2.59
CA GLU A 131 8.53 16.28 -2.99
C GLU A 131 9.61 15.54 -2.20
N ARG A 132 9.37 15.33 -0.90
CA ARG A 132 10.23 14.52 -0.04
C ARG A 132 10.30 13.09 -0.54
N ASN A 133 9.16 12.46 -0.82
CA ASN A 133 9.07 11.10 -1.33
C ASN A 133 9.79 10.95 -2.67
N LEU A 134 9.57 11.86 -3.62
CA LEU A 134 10.27 11.85 -4.91
C LEU A 134 11.79 11.93 -4.75
N ARG A 135 12.28 12.81 -3.88
CA ARG A 135 13.70 12.93 -3.55
C ARG A 135 14.25 11.63 -2.93
N GLU A 136 13.54 11.07 -1.96
CA GLU A 136 13.98 9.88 -1.24
C GLU A 136 13.93 8.62 -2.11
N PHE A 137 12.88 8.43 -2.91
CA PHE A 137 12.82 7.33 -3.88
C PHE A 137 13.92 7.45 -4.94
N CYS A 138 14.22 8.66 -5.40
CA CYS A 138 15.35 8.90 -6.29
C CYS A 138 16.67 8.44 -5.64
N ALA A 139 16.92 8.78 -4.37
CA ALA A 139 18.09 8.32 -3.64
C ALA A 139 18.18 6.78 -3.55
N GLN A 140 17.07 6.10 -3.29
CA GLN A 140 17.02 4.63 -3.27
C GLN A 140 17.38 4.04 -4.65
N ILE A 141 16.89 4.62 -5.74
CA ILE A 141 17.21 4.19 -7.11
C ILE A 141 18.72 4.35 -7.41
N TYR A 142 19.34 5.45 -6.95
CA TYR A 142 20.78 5.64 -7.05
C TYR A 142 21.55 4.52 -6.33
N LEU A 143 21.20 4.24 -5.08
CA LEU A 143 21.95 3.29 -4.25
C LEU A 143 21.76 1.85 -4.72
N TYR A 144 20.51 1.41 -4.94
CA TYR A 144 20.27 0.06 -5.45
C TYR A 144 20.79 -0.11 -6.88
N GLY A 145 20.60 0.89 -7.74
CA GLY A 145 21.01 0.82 -9.13
C GLY A 145 22.52 0.85 -9.36
N LEU A 146 23.25 1.70 -8.64
CA LEU A 146 24.66 2.02 -8.94
C LEU A 146 25.66 1.48 -7.92
N TYR A 147 25.25 1.28 -6.66
CA TYR A 147 26.12 0.76 -5.61
C TYR A 147 25.86 -0.72 -5.33
N PHE A 148 24.68 -1.06 -4.79
CA PHE A 148 24.39 -2.44 -4.37
C PHE A 148 24.40 -3.43 -5.54
N ALA A 149 23.88 -3.03 -6.70
CA ALA A 149 23.95 -3.85 -7.91
C ALA A 149 25.38 -4.21 -8.31
N LYS A 150 26.31 -3.24 -8.20
CA LYS A 150 27.73 -3.44 -8.51
C LYS A 150 28.38 -4.38 -7.50
N GLU A 151 28.19 -4.11 -6.21
CA GLU A 151 28.71 -4.96 -5.12
C GLU A 151 28.25 -6.41 -5.26
N ALA A 152 26.95 -6.60 -5.53
CA ALA A 152 26.35 -7.91 -5.70
C ALA A 152 26.93 -8.65 -6.92
N GLY A 153 27.09 -7.95 -8.04
CA GLY A 153 27.70 -8.52 -9.25
C GLY A 153 29.16 -8.91 -9.07
N GLN A 154 29.95 -8.09 -8.36
CA GLN A 154 31.37 -8.37 -8.11
C GLN A 154 31.58 -9.58 -7.19
N LYS A 155 30.67 -9.78 -6.24
CA LYS A 155 30.71 -10.90 -5.29
C LYS A 155 29.93 -12.13 -5.76
N ASN A 156 29.28 -12.05 -6.93
CA ASN A 156 28.34 -13.05 -7.42
C ASN A 156 27.28 -13.43 -6.36
N ASP A 157 26.79 -12.42 -5.62
CA ASP A 157 25.86 -12.59 -4.52
C ASP A 157 24.42 -12.58 -5.05
N ALA A 158 23.86 -13.79 -5.21
CA ALA A 158 22.51 -13.99 -5.72
C ALA A 158 21.43 -13.36 -4.82
N TYR A 159 21.64 -13.37 -3.50
CA TYR A 159 20.69 -12.78 -2.55
C TYR A 159 20.67 -11.26 -2.70
N LEU A 160 21.84 -10.62 -2.66
CA LEU A 160 21.93 -9.16 -2.79
C LEU A 160 21.46 -8.70 -4.17
N LEU A 161 21.71 -9.47 -5.23
CA LEU A 161 21.19 -9.18 -6.57
C LEU A 161 19.66 -9.22 -6.58
N ALA A 162 19.04 -10.28 -6.04
CA ALA A 162 17.58 -10.41 -6.00
C ALA A 162 16.93 -9.30 -5.15
N HIS A 163 17.48 -9.02 -3.97
CA HIS A 163 17.04 -7.93 -3.10
C HIS A 163 17.14 -6.57 -3.82
N THR A 164 18.28 -6.30 -4.44
CA THR A 164 18.52 -5.06 -5.21
C THR A 164 17.53 -4.91 -6.35
N ALA A 165 17.28 -5.97 -7.12
CA ALA A 165 16.32 -5.95 -8.23
C ALA A 165 14.91 -5.62 -7.72
N GLY A 166 14.48 -6.27 -6.64
CA GLY A 166 13.18 -6.04 -6.00
C GLY A 166 13.01 -4.60 -5.51
N GLN A 167 14.00 -4.08 -4.78
CA GLN A 167 13.97 -2.71 -4.26
C GLN A 167 14.03 -1.67 -5.38
N LEU A 168 14.83 -1.90 -6.42
CA LEU A 168 14.93 -0.99 -7.55
C LEU A 168 13.60 -0.89 -8.29
N VAL A 169 12.93 -2.01 -8.58
CA VAL A 169 11.58 -1.99 -9.18
C VAL A 169 10.57 -1.33 -8.25
N PHE A 170 10.62 -1.65 -6.95
CA PHE A 170 9.70 -1.10 -5.95
C PHE A 170 9.78 0.43 -5.87
N PHE A 171 10.96 1.00 -5.58
CA PHE A 171 11.12 2.45 -5.45
C PHE A 171 10.91 3.19 -6.77
N SER A 172 11.21 2.55 -7.90
CA SER A 172 10.91 3.11 -9.22
C SER A 172 9.41 3.20 -9.48
N GLY A 173 8.64 2.15 -9.11
CA GLY A 173 7.19 2.19 -9.16
C GLY A 173 6.62 3.24 -8.21
N ARG A 174 7.10 3.31 -6.96
CA ARG A 174 6.70 4.34 -5.98
C ARG A 174 6.98 5.75 -6.47
N MET A 175 8.11 5.97 -7.16
CA MET A 175 8.44 7.26 -7.77
C MET A 175 7.46 7.64 -8.89
N ILE A 176 7.08 6.69 -9.75
CA ILE A 176 6.07 6.92 -10.80
C ILE A 176 4.73 7.30 -10.16
N LEU A 177 4.26 6.53 -9.16
CA LEU A 177 2.99 6.82 -8.50
C LEU A 177 3.01 8.20 -7.83
N ALA A 178 4.09 8.55 -7.12
CA ALA A 178 4.23 9.87 -6.50
C ALA A 178 4.26 11.01 -7.53
N TYR A 179 4.94 10.80 -8.66
CA TYR A 179 4.96 11.78 -9.75
C TYR A 179 3.54 12.08 -10.26
N ASN A 180 2.72 11.04 -10.39
CA ASN A 180 1.34 11.11 -10.87
C ASN A 180 0.29 11.39 -9.79
N ARG A 181 0.68 11.58 -8.52
CA ARG A 181 -0.24 11.76 -7.37
C ARG A 181 -1.19 10.58 -7.17
N LEU A 182 -0.70 9.38 -7.47
CA LEU A 182 -1.43 8.14 -7.26
C LEU A 182 -1.00 7.55 -5.91
N LEU A 183 -1.99 7.12 -5.12
CA LEU A 183 -1.73 6.38 -3.89
C LEU A 183 -1.13 5.01 -4.23
N PHE A 184 -0.06 4.64 -3.54
CA PHE A 184 0.48 3.29 -3.58
C PHE A 184 -0.50 2.28 -2.97
N PRO A 185 -1.00 1.30 -3.77
CA PRO A 185 -2.04 0.39 -3.29
C PRO A 185 -1.50 -0.68 -2.34
N SER A 186 -0.53 -1.46 -2.81
CA SER A 186 0.14 -2.55 -2.11
C SER A 186 1.22 -3.11 -3.03
N HIS A 187 2.05 -4.03 -2.52
CA HIS A 187 3.01 -4.76 -3.35
C HIS A 187 2.33 -5.54 -4.48
N LYS A 188 1.16 -6.14 -4.22
CA LYS A 188 0.39 -6.88 -5.23
C LYS A 188 -0.09 -5.97 -6.36
N GLY A 189 -0.56 -4.77 -6.02
CA GLY A 189 -1.14 -3.83 -6.99
C GLY A 189 -0.15 -2.84 -7.62
N LEU A 190 1.14 -2.88 -7.26
CA LEU A 190 2.11 -1.85 -7.66
C LEU A 190 2.22 -1.70 -9.18
N LEU A 191 2.49 -2.81 -9.88
CA LEU A 191 2.76 -2.75 -11.32
C LEU A 191 1.51 -2.34 -12.10
N ASP A 192 0.33 -2.77 -11.67
CA ASP A 192 -0.95 -2.42 -12.33
C ASP A 192 -1.27 -0.94 -12.14
N ALA A 193 -0.99 -0.38 -10.95
CA ALA A 193 -1.12 1.04 -10.71
C ALA A 193 -0.11 1.88 -11.51
N VAL A 194 1.11 1.36 -11.71
CA VAL A 194 2.11 2.01 -12.57
C VAL A 194 1.67 2.00 -14.03
N ASP A 195 1.15 0.89 -14.54
CA ASP A 195 0.66 0.82 -15.91
C ASP A 195 -0.49 1.80 -16.17
N ALA A 196 -1.35 2.02 -15.19
CA ALA A 196 -2.44 2.99 -15.27
C ALA A 196 -1.99 4.46 -15.15
N ALA A 197 -0.73 4.72 -14.77
CA ALA A 197 -0.20 6.06 -14.62
C ALA A 197 0.02 6.74 -15.98
N GLU A 198 -0.40 8.01 -16.08
CA GLU A 198 -0.30 8.80 -17.30
C GLU A 198 1.16 9.05 -17.70
N ALA A 199 1.97 9.51 -16.74
CA ALA A 199 3.38 9.77 -16.94
C ALA A 199 4.26 8.63 -16.40
N GLN A 200 4.88 7.87 -17.29
CA GLN A 200 5.81 6.80 -16.93
C GLN A 200 6.85 6.55 -18.04
N PRO A 201 8.02 5.96 -17.73
CA PRO A 201 8.95 5.53 -18.75
C PRO A 201 8.32 4.48 -19.66
N LYS A 202 8.58 4.60 -20.98
CA LYS A 202 8.15 3.58 -21.95
C LYS A 202 8.69 2.20 -21.57
N ASN A 203 7.85 1.17 -21.69
CA ASN A 203 8.19 -0.23 -21.42
C ASN A 203 8.63 -0.52 -19.98
N PHE A 204 8.19 0.28 -18.99
CA PHE A 204 8.54 0.08 -17.58
C PHE A 204 8.31 -1.38 -17.13
N ARG A 205 7.09 -1.92 -17.34
CA ARG A 205 6.75 -3.29 -16.93
C ARG A 205 7.67 -4.33 -17.54
N THR A 206 7.91 -4.26 -18.85
CA THR A 206 8.80 -5.20 -19.55
C THR A 206 10.21 -5.18 -18.96
N LEU A 207 10.77 -3.99 -18.73
CA LEU A 207 12.10 -3.83 -18.13
C LEU A 207 12.16 -4.32 -16.69
N ALA A 208 11.09 -4.09 -15.91
CA ALA A 208 10.98 -4.56 -14.53
C ALA A 208 10.92 -6.09 -14.47
N THR A 209 10.10 -6.71 -15.33
CA THR A 209 10.01 -8.18 -15.44
C THR A 209 11.35 -8.79 -15.85
N GLU A 210 12.04 -8.23 -16.85
CA GLU A 210 13.35 -8.72 -17.29
C GLU A 210 14.40 -8.67 -16.18
N LEU A 211 14.40 -7.58 -15.39
CA LEU A 211 15.30 -7.40 -14.26
C LEU A 211 14.97 -8.40 -13.13
N LEU A 212 13.71 -8.60 -12.79
CA LEU A 212 13.29 -9.51 -11.71
C LEU A 212 13.53 -10.98 -12.04
N GLN A 213 13.31 -11.40 -13.29
CA GLN A 213 13.47 -12.80 -13.70
C GLN A 213 14.95 -13.21 -13.82
N SER A 214 15.83 -12.28 -14.16
CA SER A 214 17.25 -12.55 -14.33
C SER A 214 18.06 -11.33 -13.90
N PRO A 215 18.20 -11.10 -12.58
CA PRO A 215 18.91 -9.95 -12.04
C PRO A 215 20.39 -9.94 -12.43
N SER A 216 20.93 -8.78 -12.79
CA SER A 216 22.36 -8.58 -12.96
C SER A 216 22.74 -7.12 -12.72
N ALA A 217 24.00 -6.88 -12.35
CA ALA A 217 24.51 -5.52 -12.17
C ALA A 217 24.25 -4.64 -13.41
N HIS A 218 24.50 -5.17 -14.61
CA HIS A 218 24.29 -4.46 -15.86
C HIS A 218 22.80 -4.08 -16.08
N LYS A 219 21.87 -5.02 -15.85
CA LYS A 219 20.44 -4.76 -16.00
C LYS A 219 19.94 -3.75 -14.96
N SER A 220 20.42 -3.84 -13.72
CA SER A 220 20.07 -2.89 -12.65
C SER A 220 20.52 -1.47 -13.00
N VAL A 221 21.77 -1.29 -13.45
CA VAL A 221 22.27 0.03 -13.89
C VAL A 221 21.45 0.58 -15.06
N ARG A 222 21.16 -0.27 -16.06
CA ARG A 222 20.33 0.12 -17.21
C ARG A 222 18.92 0.55 -16.80
N PHE A 223 18.30 -0.20 -15.88
CA PHE A 223 16.98 0.11 -15.36
C PHE A 223 16.99 1.42 -14.56
N ALA A 224 17.96 1.60 -13.66
CA ALA A 224 18.13 2.84 -12.90
C ALA A 224 18.34 4.06 -13.82
N ALA A 225 19.16 3.93 -14.86
CA ALA A 225 19.37 5.01 -15.84
C ALA A 225 18.08 5.41 -16.56
N LYS A 226 17.21 4.45 -16.90
CA LYS A 226 15.88 4.76 -17.48
C LYS A 226 14.99 5.52 -16.52
N MET A 227 15.01 5.15 -15.25
CA MET A 227 14.22 5.82 -14.22
C MET A 227 14.73 7.24 -13.94
N LEU A 228 16.05 7.42 -13.88
CA LEU A 228 16.67 8.74 -13.73
C LEU A 228 16.51 9.62 -14.98
N THR A 229 16.29 9.03 -16.16
CA THR A 229 15.90 9.81 -17.35
C THR A 229 14.46 10.31 -17.25
N PHE A 230 13.56 9.52 -16.64
CA PHE A 230 12.17 9.91 -16.43
C PHE A 230 12.02 11.00 -15.36
N TYR A 231 12.68 10.82 -14.22
CA TYR A 231 12.72 11.83 -13.16
C TYR A 231 14.05 11.75 -12.41
N ASN A 232 14.74 12.89 -12.34
CA ASN A 232 15.96 13.04 -11.54
C ASN A 232 15.84 14.28 -10.67
N HIS A 233 15.97 14.10 -9.36
CA HIS A 233 15.96 15.20 -8.41
C HIS A 233 17.27 16.04 -8.43
N GLY A 234 18.32 15.55 -9.11
CA GLY A 234 19.61 16.23 -9.21
C GLY A 234 20.53 15.98 -8.01
N LEU A 235 20.39 14.84 -7.34
CA LEU A 235 21.22 14.47 -6.19
C LEU A 235 22.65 14.10 -6.63
N SER A 236 23.65 14.52 -5.85
CA SER A 236 24.97 13.89 -5.89
C SER A 236 24.90 12.48 -5.28
N PHE A 237 25.91 11.65 -5.56
CA PHE A 237 25.98 10.32 -4.95
C PHE A 237 26.07 10.38 -3.42
N GLU A 238 26.84 11.33 -2.87
CA GLU A 238 26.99 11.56 -1.44
C GLU A 238 25.67 11.99 -0.79
N GLN A 239 24.89 12.83 -1.47
CA GLN A 239 23.56 13.23 -1.00
C GLN A 239 22.59 12.04 -0.99
N ALA A 240 22.60 11.22 -2.05
CA ALA A 240 21.78 10.01 -2.10
C ALA A 240 22.16 9.02 -0.99
N LEU A 241 23.46 8.85 -0.73
CA LEU A 241 23.96 8.00 0.36
C LEU A 241 23.51 8.52 1.73
N GLY A 242 23.61 9.84 1.96
CA GLY A 242 23.13 10.45 3.21
C GLY A 242 21.64 10.21 3.46
N ILE A 243 20.81 10.32 2.41
CA ILE A 243 19.37 10.03 2.49
C ILE A 243 19.13 8.55 2.79
N TYR A 244 19.87 7.65 2.13
CA TYR A 244 19.77 6.21 2.39
C TYR A 244 20.07 5.88 3.85
N VAL A 245 21.16 6.43 4.41
CA VAL A 245 21.51 6.23 5.83
C VAL A 245 20.38 6.71 6.75
N LEU A 246 19.78 7.87 6.47
CA LEU A 246 18.68 8.40 7.28
C LEU A 246 17.45 7.47 7.25
N ASN A 247 17.09 6.97 6.06
CA ASN A 247 15.85 6.22 5.86
C ASN A 247 15.97 4.73 6.19
N ASN A 248 17.14 4.14 6.02
CA ASN A 248 17.33 2.68 6.14
C ASN A 248 18.09 2.31 7.42
N GLU A 249 19.11 3.07 7.79
CA GLU A 249 19.99 2.71 8.93
C GLU A 249 19.61 3.45 10.22
N ARG A 250 19.04 4.66 10.10
CA ARG A 250 18.73 5.55 11.24
C ARG A 250 17.24 5.81 11.43
N ALA A 251 16.37 5.17 10.66
CA ALA A 251 14.92 5.32 10.79
C ALA A 251 14.42 5.01 12.21
N TRP A 252 15.14 4.14 12.94
CA TRP A 252 14.82 3.74 14.30
C TRP A 252 14.86 4.90 15.33
N MET A 253 15.54 6.00 15.01
CA MET A 253 15.62 7.17 15.89
C MET A 253 14.28 7.90 16.02
N GLU A 254 13.41 7.80 15.01
CA GLU A 254 12.10 8.45 14.98
C GLU A 254 10.95 7.51 15.35
N GLN A 255 11.12 6.20 15.13
CA GLN A 255 10.12 5.17 15.37
C GLN A 255 10.78 3.83 15.67
N PRO A 256 10.18 2.91 16.44
CA PRO A 256 10.77 1.59 16.67
C PRO A 256 11.16 0.90 15.36
N PRO A 257 12.28 0.15 15.31
CA PRO A 257 12.72 -0.52 14.10
C PRO A 257 11.63 -1.43 13.55
N SER A 258 11.59 -1.54 12.22
CA SER A 258 10.71 -2.48 11.53
C SER A 258 11.07 -3.91 11.91
N LEU A 259 10.18 -4.90 11.69
CA LEU A 259 10.52 -6.30 11.92
C LEU A 259 11.75 -6.75 11.12
N GLN A 260 12.01 -6.13 9.97
CA GLN A 260 13.16 -6.45 9.13
C GLN A 260 14.49 -6.06 9.78
N ASP A 261 14.49 -5.14 10.74
CA ASP A 261 15.68 -4.57 11.38
C ASP A 261 15.75 -4.87 12.89
N ARG A 262 14.94 -5.82 13.39
CA ARG A 262 14.91 -6.24 14.81
C ARG A 262 15.73 -7.49 15.07
#